data_AF-A0A1V4TM28-F1
#
_entry.id   AF-A0A1V4TM28-F1
#
_cell.length_a   1.000
_cell.length_b   1.000
_cell.length_c   1.000
_cell.angle_alpha   90.00
_cell.angle_beta   90.00
_cell.angle_gamma   90.00
#
_symmetry.space_group_name_H-M   'P 1'
#
loop_
_entity.id
_entity.type
_entity.pdbx_description
1 polymer ?
#
loop_
_entity_poly.entity_id
_entity_poly.type
_entity_poly.pdbx_seq_one_letter_code
_entity_poly.pdbx_strand_id
1 'polypeptide(L)'
;MNDRASVTLTSLTVSYLIIATAAAILVAWITEDWTLFIPSMLLLGGVFATFVGLRQRTGALDRRRSNDGNFLMFWGTLLIAFGLIWAINYAYPGSMFLLVIGFLVWLGLAVLLFTIKKK
;
A
#
# COMPACT_ATOMS: atom_id res chain seq x y z
N MET A 1 -19.48 -22.12 7.93
CA MET A 1 -18.33 -21.54 8.67
C MET A 1 -17.59 -20.42 7.92
N ASN A 2 -18.05 -19.96 6.74
CA ASN A 2 -17.39 -18.87 5.99
C ASN A 2 -17.81 -17.45 6.40
N ASP A 3 -18.98 -17.27 7.00
CA ASP A 3 -19.54 -15.92 7.25
C ASP A 3 -18.84 -15.17 8.38
N ARG A 4 -18.27 -15.88 9.37
CA ARG A 4 -17.53 -15.23 10.46
C ARG A 4 -16.20 -14.65 9.98
N ALA A 5 -15.52 -15.33 9.05
CA ALA A 5 -14.23 -14.92 8.52
C ALA A 5 -14.34 -13.70 7.59
N SER A 6 -15.39 -13.64 6.76
CA SER A 6 -15.66 -12.47 5.91
C SER A 6 -16.02 -11.24 6.75
N VAL A 7 -16.87 -11.37 7.76
CA VAL A 7 -17.24 -10.26 8.67
C VAL A 7 -16.02 -9.72 9.42
N THR A 8 -15.10 -10.57 9.88
CA THR A 8 -13.86 -10.11 10.53
C THR A 8 -12.91 -9.37 9.58
N LEU A 9 -12.81 -9.78 8.31
CA LEU A 9 -11.92 -9.11 7.36
C LEU A 9 -12.46 -7.73 6.97
N THR A 10 -13.78 -7.63 6.77
CA THR A 10 -14.46 -6.38 6.44
C THR A 10 -14.39 -5.40 7.62
N SER A 11 -14.65 -5.88 8.85
CA SER A 11 -14.52 -5.06 10.06
C SER A 11 -13.08 -4.55 10.25
N LEU A 12 -12.07 -5.39 10.06
CA LEU A 12 -10.66 -4.99 10.18
C LEU A 12 -10.26 -3.97 9.11
N THR A 13 -10.76 -4.14 7.88
CA THR A 13 -10.54 -3.17 6.79
C THR A 13 -11.15 -1.82 7.11
N VAL A 14 -12.39 -1.79 7.61
CA VAL A 14 -13.07 -0.55 8.00
C VAL A 14 -12.33 0.14 9.15
N SER A 15 -11.95 -0.60 10.20
CA SER A 15 -11.18 -0.05 11.32
C SER A 15 -9.84 0.52 10.86
N TYR A 16 -9.14 -0.18 9.96
CA TYR A 16 -7.89 0.32 9.40
C TYR A 16 -8.10 1.59 8.58
N LEU A 17 -9.12 1.65 7.72
CA LEU A 17 -9.41 2.84 6.91
C LEU A 17 -9.71 4.05 7.80
N ILE A 18 -10.43 3.87 8.91
CA ILE A 18 -10.70 4.96 9.86
C ILE A 18 -9.39 5.47 10.47
N ILE A 19 -8.52 4.57 10.94
CA ILE A 19 -7.22 4.93 11.52
C ILE A 19 -6.32 5.60 10.47
N ALA A 20 -6.28 5.07 9.25
CA ALA A 20 -5.50 5.62 8.15
C ALA A 20 -6.00 7.03 7.77
N THR A 21 -7.32 7.23 7.77
CA THR A 21 -7.93 8.54 7.54
C THR A 21 -7.53 9.52 8.62
N ALA A 22 -7.66 9.14 9.89
CA ALA A 22 -7.29 9.98 11.01
C ALA A 22 -5.79 10.34 10.98
N ALA A 23 -4.92 9.36 10.68
CA ALA A 23 -3.49 9.59 10.54
C ALA A 23 -3.16 10.53 9.36
N ALA A 24 -3.81 10.37 8.21
CA ALA A 24 -3.61 11.26 7.06
C ALA A 24 -4.08 12.69 7.35
N ILE A 25 -5.19 12.86 8.08
CA ILE A 25 -5.67 14.17 8.53
C ILE A 25 -4.67 14.79 9.51
N LEU A 26 -4.15 14.01 10.47
CA LEU A 26 -3.14 14.49 11.41
C LEU A 26 -1.86 14.95 10.71
N VAL A 27 -1.39 14.21 9.70
CA VAL A 27 -0.22 14.62 8.90
C VAL A 27 -0.50 15.95 8.21
N ALA A 28 -1.62 16.06 7.48
CA ALA A 28 -2.00 17.29 6.78
C ALA A 28 -2.15 18.49 7.74
N TRP A 29 -2.67 18.24 8.94
CA TRP A 29 -2.85 19.27 9.96
C TRP A 29 -1.52 19.74 10.58
N ILE A 30 -0.62 18.82 10.92
CA ILE A 30 0.71 19.15 11.49
C ILE A 30 1.59 19.88 10.47
N THR A 31 1.49 19.53 9.19
CA THR A 31 2.26 20.18 8.13
C THR A 31 1.59 21.43 7.58
N GLU A 32 0.39 21.78 8.08
CA GLU A 32 -0.46 22.86 7.57
C GLU A 32 -0.71 22.79 6.04
N ASP A 33 -0.57 21.60 5.46
CA ASP A 33 -0.68 21.39 4.01
C ASP A 33 -1.59 20.21 3.69
N TRP A 34 -2.79 20.56 3.20
CA TRP A 34 -3.81 19.60 2.80
C TRP A 34 -3.46 18.82 1.54
N THR A 35 -2.48 19.25 0.74
CA THR A 35 -2.00 18.48 -0.41
C THR A 35 -1.29 17.20 0.01
N LEU A 36 -0.77 17.13 1.25
CA LEU A 36 -0.13 15.94 1.82
C LEU A 36 -1.14 14.88 2.31
N PHE A 37 -2.43 15.20 2.36
CA PHE A 37 -3.48 14.24 2.69
C PHE A 37 -3.51 13.07 1.67
N ILE A 38 -3.50 13.40 0.38
CA ILE A 38 -3.55 12.41 -0.71
C ILE A 38 -2.36 11.45 -0.67
N PRO A 39 -1.09 11.89 -0.66
CA PRO A 39 0.05 10.98 -0.58
C PRO A 39 0.06 10.17 0.72
N SER A 40 -0.36 10.76 1.85
CA SER A 40 -0.48 10.03 3.12
C SER A 40 -1.50 8.90 3.04
N MET A 41 -2.66 9.16 2.42
CA MET A 41 -3.68 8.13 2.17
C MET A 41 -3.20 7.04 1.23
N LEU A 42 -2.47 7.39 0.17
CA LEU A 42 -1.88 6.42 -0.75
C LEU A 42 -0.84 5.54 -0.06
N LEU A 43 0.01 6.10 0.79
CA LEU A 43 0.99 5.36 1.57
C LEU A 43 0.30 4.40 2.56
N LEU A 44 -0.63 4.89 3.37
CA LEU A 44 -1.31 4.07 4.38
C LEU A 44 -2.19 2.99 3.74
N GLY A 45 -3.01 3.36 2.75
CA GLY A 45 -3.82 2.39 2.00
C GLY A 45 -2.96 1.37 1.26
N GLY A 46 -1.83 1.80 0.69
CA GLY A 46 -0.88 0.92 0.02
C GLY A 46 -0.19 -0.06 0.96
N VAL A 47 0.21 0.37 2.16
CA VAL A 47 0.76 -0.51 3.20
C VAL A 47 -0.26 -1.58 3.60
N PHE A 48 -1.52 -1.19 3.79
CA PHE A 48 -2.58 -2.13 4.13
C PHE A 48 -2.86 -3.15 3.04
N ALA A 49 -3.02 -2.71 1.79
CA ALA A 49 -3.22 -3.62 0.67
C ALA A 49 -2.04 -4.59 0.50
N THR A 50 -0.81 -4.12 0.71
CA THR A 50 0.40 -4.97 0.69
C THR A 50 0.38 -5.99 1.82
N PHE A 51 0.04 -5.56 3.04
CA PHE A 51 -0.03 -6.44 4.21
C PHE A 51 -1.13 -7.50 4.07
N VAL A 52 -2.33 -7.11 3.65
CA VAL A 52 -3.44 -8.01 3.39
C VAL A 52 -3.08 -9.00 2.28
N GLY A 53 -2.48 -8.54 1.19
CA GLY A 53 -2.03 -9.39 0.10
C GLY A 53 -0.98 -10.41 0.55
N LEU A 54 0.00 -10.00 1.39
CA LEU A 54 1.00 -10.90 1.96
C LEU A 54 0.37 -11.96 2.88
N ARG A 55 -0.60 -11.56 3.71
CA ARG A 55 -1.32 -12.47 4.60
C ARG A 55 -2.18 -13.48 3.82
N GLN A 56 -2.82 -13.04 2.74
CA GLN A 56 -3.56 -13.94 1.84
C GLN A 56 -2.65 -14.91 1.07
N ARG A 57 -1.41 -14.49 0.75
CA ARG A 57 -0.40 -15.34 0.09
C ARG A 57 0.22 -16.41 0.99
N THR A 58 0.22 -16.20 2.31
CA THR A 58 0.83 -17.09 3.32
C THR A 58 -0.18 -18.00 4.02
N GLY A 59 -1.48 -17.68 4.01
CA GLY A 59 -2.54 -18.55 4.51
C GLY A 59 -2.72 -19.81 3.65
N ALA A 60 -2.99 -20.95 4.29
CA ALA A 60 -3.22 -22.27 3.68
C ALA A 60 -4.57 -22.38 2.91
N LEU A 61 -4.92 -21.36 2.12
CA LEU A 61 -6.19 -21.29 1.40
C LEU A 61 -5.95 -21.30 -0.11
N ASP A 62 -6.90 -21.94 -0.81
CA ASP A 62 -6.90 -22.33 -2.21
C ASP A 62 -6.18 -21.42 -3.20
N ARG A 63 -5.61 -22.07 -4.23
CA ARG A 63 -4.88 -21.48 -5.37
C ARG A 63 -5.60 -20.29 -6.05
N ARG A 64 -6.94 -20.19 -5.94
CA ARG A 64 -7.73 -19.02 -6.38
C ARG A 64 -7.49 -17.77 -5.53
N ARG A 65 -7.46 -17.88 -4.20
CA ARG A 65 -7.25 -16.75 -3.26
C ARG A 65 -5.79 -16.28 -3.22
N SER A 66 -4.85 -17.15 -3.59
CA SER A 66 -3.44 -16.77 -3.77
C SER A 66 -3.22 -15.78 -4.92
N ASN A 67 -4.07 -15.81 -5.96
CA ASN A 67 -3.96 -14.87 -7.08
C ASN A 67 -4.48 -13.49 -6.70
N ASP A 68 -5.58 -13.44 -5.93
CA ASP A 68 -6.11 -12.20 -5.33
C ASP A 68 -5.09 -11.56 -4.37
N GLY A 69 -4.37 -12.37 -3.59
CA GLY A 69 -3.30 -11.89 -2.70
C GLY A 69 -2.14 -11.23 -3.46
N ASN A 70 -1.69 -11.81 -4.58
CA ASN A 70 -0.66 -11.21 -5.43
C ASN A 70 -1.12 -9.90 -6.07
N PHE A 71 -2.38 -9.83 -6.50
CA PHE A 71 -2.98 -8.61 -7.05
C PHE A 71 -3.03 -7.50 -5.98
N LEU A 72 -3.49 -7.82 -4.76
CA LEU A 72 -3.50 -6.88 -3.63
C LEU A 72 -2.09 -6.37 -3.27
N MET A 73 -1.07 -7.24 -3.31
CA MET A 73 0.33 -6.81 -3.10
C MET A 73 0.84 -5.89 -4.20
N PHE A 74 0.52 -6.17 -5.47
CA PHE A 74 0.88 -5.30 -6.59
C PHE A 74 0.28 -3.91 -6.41
N TRP A 75 -1.03 -3.83 -6.20
CA TRP A 75 -1.73 -2.56 -6.02
C TRP A 75 -1.27 -1.84 -4.76
N GLY A 76 -1.04 -2.56 -3.66
CA GLY A 76 -0.53 -1.97 -2.44
C GLY A 76 0.84 -1.32 -2.62
N THR A 77 1.79 -2.04 -3.22
CA THR A 77 3.14 -1.49 -3.48
C THR A 77 3.12 -0.36 -4.49
N LEU A 78 2.24 -0.42 -5.49
CA LEU A 78 2.04 0.65 -6.46
C LEU A 78 1.49 1.92 -5.81
N LEU A 79 0.49 1.80 -4.91
CA LEU A 79 -0.02 2.94 -4.13
C LEU A 79 1.06 3.55 -3.24
N ILE A 80 1.88 2.72 -2.60
CA ILE A 80 3.03 3.21 -1.82
C ILE A 80 3.99 3.99 -2.72
N ALA A 81 4.33 3.47 -3.89
CA ALA A 81 5.23 4.15 -4.82
C ALA A 81 4.69 5.48 -5.30
N PHE A 82 3.40 5.55 -5.67
CA PHE A 82 2.77 6.81 -6.05
C PHE A 82 2.75 7.82 -4.90
N GLY A 83 2.42 7.39 -3.68
CA GLY A 83 2.48 8.25 -2.49
C GLY A 83 3.90 8.77 -2.22
N LEU A 84 4.91 7.92 -2.41
CA LEU A 84 6.31 8.25 -2.18
C LEU A 84 6.86 9.19 -3.26
N ILE A 85 6.55 8.94 -4.53
CA ILE A 85 6.90 9.81 -5.67
C ILE A 85 6.26 11.19 -5.49
N TRP A 86 4.99 11.23 -5.07
CA TRP A 86 4.29 12.49 -4.80
C TRP A 86 4.94 13.26 -3.64
N ALA A 87 5.23 12.58 -2.53
CA ALA A 87 5.89 13.20 -1.37
C ALA A 87 7.30 13.73 -1.73
N ILE A 88 8.07 12.98 -2.53
CA ILE A 88 9.39 13.41 -3.02
C ILE A 88 9.26 14.61 -3.95
N ASN A 89 8.31 14.60 -4.89
CA ASN A 89 8.09 15.73 -5.79
C ASN A 89 7.67 16.99 -5.04
N TYR A 90 6.89 16.83 -3.98
CA TYR A 90 6.49 17.94 -3.10
C TYR A 90 7.70 18.49 -2.32
N ALA A 91 8.53 17.63 -1.74
CA ALA A 91 9.70 18.05 -0.96
C ALA A 91 10.85 18.59 -1.83
N TYR A 92 11.03 18.07 -3.04
CA TYR A 92 12.12 18.41 -3.96
C TYR A 92 11.58 18.66 -5.38
N PRO A 93 10.87 19.78 -5.61
CA PRO A 93 10.30 20.09 -6.91
C PRO A 93 11.38 20.21 -7.98
N GLY A 94 11.14 19.61 -9.16
CA GLY A 94 12.06 19.64 -10.31
C GLY A 94 13.17 18.57 -10.30
N SER A 95 13.25 17.76 -9.25
CA SER A 95 14.25 16.67 -9.16
C SER A 95 13.80 15.42 -9.92
N MET A 96 13.75 15.50 -11.26
CA MET A 96 13.35 14.40 -12.14
C MET A 96 14.15 13.11 -11.87
N PHE A 97 15.42 13.26 -11.51
CA PHE A 97 16.29 12.14 -11.11
C PHE A 97 15.78 11.38 -9.88
N LEU A 98 15.29 12.07 -8.84
CA LEU A 98 14.77 11.41 -7.63
C LEU A 98 13.48 10.63 -7.92
N LEU A 99 12.63 11.15 -8.81
CA LEU A 99 11.42 10.45 -9.25
C LEU A 99 11.76 9.17 -10.01
N VAL A 100 12.75 9.22 -10.91
CA VAL A 100 13.24 8.05 -11.65
C VAL A 100 13.86 7.03 -10.70
N ILE A 101 14.67 7.46 -9.73
CA ILE A 101 15.26 6.57 -8.72
C ILE A 101 14.15 5.91 -7.88
N GLY A 102 13.17 6.68 -7.40
CA GLY A 102 12.03 6.16 -6.65
C GLY A 102 11.22 5.12 -7.46
N PHE A 103 11.01 5.40 -8.75
CA PHE A 103 10.36 4.46 -9.66
C PHE A 103 11.18 3.19 -9.88
N LEU A 104 12.50 3.30 -10.09
CA LEU A 104 13.40 2.15 -10.22
C LEU A 104 13.45 1.29 -8.95
N VAL A 105 13.47 1.92 -7.78
CA VAL A 105 13.40 1.23 -6.48
C VAL A 105 12.08 0.47 -6.35
N TRP A 106 10.95 1.09 -6.71
CA TRP A 106 9.67 0.40 -6.72
C TRP A 106 9.67 -0.77 -7.71
N LEU A 107 10.21 -0.59 -8.92
CA LEU A 107 10.30 -1.63 -9.94
C LEU A 107 11.13 -2.82 -9.43
N GLY A 108 12.26 -2.55 -8.77
CA GLY A 108 13.08 -3.57 -8.11
C GLY A 108 12.33 -4.31 -7.00
N LEU A 109 11.59 -3.60 -6.15
CA LEU A 109 10.74 -4.19 -5.12
C LEU A 109 9.62 -5.06 -5.71
N ALA A 110 8.95 -4.59 -6.76
CA ALA A 110 7.92 -5.33 -7.47
C ALA A 110 8.52 -6.61 -8.06
N VAL A 111 9.63 -6.51 -8.80
CA VAL A 111 10.33 -7.68 -9.36
C VAL A 111 10.72 -8.65 -8.25
N LEU A 112 11.33 -8.21 -7.15
CA LEU A 112 11.67 -9.10 -6.03
C LEU A 112 10.43 -9.82 -5.46
N LEU A 113 9.34 -9.10 -5.23
CA LEU A 113 8.10 -9.67 -4.70
C LEU A 113 7.47 -10.73 -5.63
N PHE A 114 7.60 -10.55 -6.94
CA PHE A 114 7.08 -11.46 -7.97
C PHE A 114 8.07 -12.56 -8.39
N THR A 115 9.37 -12.33 -8.26
CA THR A 115 10.45 -13.25 -8.63
C THR A 115 10.84 -14.18 -7.48
N ILE A 116 10.56 -13.83 -6.22
CA ILE A 116 10.65 -14.77 -5.10
C ILE A 116 9.66 -15.92 -5.35
N LYS A 117 10.17 -16.93 -6.05
CA LYS A 117 9.57 -18.23 -6.28
C LYS A 117 9.63 -18.95 -4.92
N LYS A 118 8.46 -19.33 -4.40
CA LYS A 118 8.37 -20.10 -3.16
C LYS A 118 9.25 -21.35 -3.27
N LYS A 119 10.09 -21.55 -2.25
CA LYS A 119 10.59 -22.86 -1.87
C LYS A 119 9.48 -23.58 -1.11
#